data_AF-A0A059ABH2-F1
#
_entry.id   AF-A0A059ABH2-F1
#
_cell.length_a   1.000
_cell.length_b   1.000
_cell.length_c   1.000
_cell.angle_alpha   90.00
_cell.angle_beta   90.00
_cell.angle_gamma   90.00
#
_symmetry.space_group_name_H-M   'P 1'
#
loop_
_entity.id
_entity.type
_entity.pdbx_description
1 polymer ?
#
loop_
_entity_poly.entity_id
_entity_poly.type
_entity_poly.pdbx_seq_one_letter_code
_entity_poly.pdbx_strand_id
1 'polypeptide(L)'
;MPTIERKHVRRVSPLFVVFGLVFLFAAYNLLHMVMHNKGPNPGAAVTDALGMSDPVTGLRYHVAVTATDAPYSQWQCRIMYYWYKKVRDMPGSDMGNFTRILHSGRTDHLMEEMHTFVVDPLPDGLDRGYIVLNRPWAFVQWLESATIEEEYILMAEPDHIFSILEEIAPTWMNVSLRMKEDPETDKAFGWVLEMYGYAVASALHKVKHILRKDFMLQPPWDLEVGKSFIIHYTYGCDYSMKGELTYGKIGEWRFDKRSYLSGPPPRNLSLPPPGVPESVVQLVKMVNEATANIPKWETLNRS
;
A
#
# COMPACT_ATOMS: atom_id res chain seq x y z
N MET A 1 -15.52 32.74 36.85
CA MET A 1 -14.77 31.95 35.84
C MET A 1 -13.77 31.08 36.59
N PRO A 2 -13.93 29.75 36.65
CA PRO A 2 -12.96 28.89 37.32
C PRO A 2 -11.87 28.43 36.33
N THR A 3 -10.62 28.56 36.75
CA THR A 3 -9.39 28.08 36.11
C THR A 3 -9.27 26.55 36.21
N ILE A 4 -8.95 25.89 35.10
CA ILE A 4 -8.72 24.44 35.03
C ILE A 4 -7.20 24.16 35.12
N GLU A 5 -6.80 23.37 36.11
CA GLU A 5 -5.43 22.86 36.28
C GLU A 5 -5.03 21.88 35.16
N ARG A 6 -3.80 22.01 34.64
CA ARG A 6 -3.18 21.04 33.74
C ARG A 6 -2.80 19.76 34.49
N LYS A 7 -3.45 18.64 34.18
CA LYS A 7 -2.96 17.30 34.58
C LYS A 7 -1.75 16.92 33.73
N HIS A 8 -0.69 16.46 34.40
CA HIS A 8 0.53 15.95 33.78
C HIS A 8 0.24 14.70 32.91
N VAL A 9 0.58 14.78 31.63
CA VAL A 9 0.64 13.61 30.74
C VAL A 9 1.88 12.78 31.11
N ARG A 10 1.67 11.53 31.52
CA ARG A 10 2.76 10.55 31.73
C ARG A 10 3.37 10.19 30.38
N ARG A 11 4.67 10.41 30.24
CA ARG A 11 5.49 10.04 29.07
C ARG A 11 5.55 8.51 28.98
N VAL A 12 4.91 7.91 27.98
CA VAL A 12 5.03 6.47 27.70
C VAL A 12 6.42 6.23 27.12
N SER A 13 7.17 5.30 27.73
CA SER A 13 8.55 4.99 27.32
C SER A 13 8.57 4.30 25.95
N PRO A 14 9.49 4.69 25.04
CA PRO A 14 9.62 4.11 23.70
C PRO A 14 9.91 2.59 23.71
N LEU A 15 10.36 2.01 24.82
CA LEU A 15 10.54 0.56 24.94
C LEU A 15 9.22 -0.23 24.84
N PHE A 16 8.09 0.32 25.31
CA PHE A 16 6.81 -0.42 25.30
C PHE A 16 6.20 -0.53 23.89
N VAL A 17 6.51 0.41 22.99
CA VAL A 17 6.07 0.38 21.58
C VAL A 17 6.83 -0.69 20.80
N VAL A 18 8.11 -0.90 21.12
CA VAL A 18 8.96 -1.90 20.44
C VAL A 18 8.52 -3.34 20.77
N PHE A 19 8.17 -3.64 22.02
CA PHE A 19 7.71 -4.97 22.40
C PHE A 19 6.35 -5.37 21.78
N GLY A 20 5.43 -4.41 21.60
CA GLY A 20 4.14 -4.66 20.95
C GLY A 20 4.28 -5.00 19.45
N LEU A 21 5.19 -4.33 18.75
CA LEU A 21 5.48 -4.58 17.33
C LEU A 21 6.13 -5.96 17.11
N VAL A 22 7.04 -6.39 17.99
CA VAL A 22 7.69 -7.70 17.90
C VAL A 22 6.70 -8.85 18.13
N PHE A 23 5.75 -8.69 19.06
CA PHE A 23 4.79 -9.75 19.39
C PHE A 23 3.73 -9.96 18.29
N LEU A 24 3.22 -8.87 17.69
CA LEU A 24 2.30 -8.95 16.54
C LEU A 24 2.98 -9.50 15.29
N PHE A 25 4.27 -9.16 15.08
CA PHE A 25 5.07 -9.68 13.99
C PHE A 25 5.33 -11.19 14.13
N ALA A 26 5.62 -11.67 15.34
CA ALA A 26 5.80 -13.09 15.62
C ALA A 26 4.50 -13.89 15.43
N ALA A 27 3.35 -13.34 15.84
CA ALA A 27 2.05 -14.00 15.69
C ALA A 27 1.61 -14.12 14.22
N TYR A 28 1.82 -13.06 13.41
CA TYR A 28 1.55 -13.08 11.98
C TYR A 28 2.43 -14.11 11.24
N ASN A 29 3.74 -14.12 11.53
CA ASN A 29 4.67 -15.06 10.91
C ASN A 29 4.42 -16.52 11.32
N LEU A 30 4.01 -16.76 12.58
CA LEU A 30 3.64 -18.11 13.05
C LEU A 30 2.38 -18.63 12.34
N LEU A 31 1.39 -17.77 12.12
CA LEU A 31 0.18 -18.14 11.38
C LEU A 31 0.52 -18.48 9.91
N HIS A 32 1.39 -17.68 9.28
CA HIS A 32 1.82 -17.89 7.89
C HIS A 32 2.60 -19.20 7.72
N MET A 33 3.50 -19.52 8.66
CA MET A 33 4.27 -20.78 8.66
C MET A 33 3.36 -22.01 8.83
N VAL A 34 2.31 -21.91 9.64
CA VAL A 34 1.32 -23.00 9.82
C VAL A 34 0.44 -23.17 8.58
N MET A 35 0.13 -22.09 7.86
CA MET A 35 -0.68 -22.13 6.64
C MET A 35 0.06 -22.68 5.41
N HIS A 36 1.38 -22.48 5.32
CA HIS A 36 2.21 -23.03 4.24
C HIS A 36 2.52 -24.53 4.35
N ASN A 37 2.17 -25.17 5.48
CA ASN A 37 2.52 -26.58 5.76
C ASN A 37 1.39 -27.58 5.43
N LYS A 38 0.36 -27.19 4.66
CA LYS A 38 -0.69 -28.11 4.19
C LYS A 38 -0.66 -28.23 2.67
N GLY A 39 -0.68 -29.48 2.21
CA GLY A 39 -0.46 -29.95 0.84
C GLY A 39 -1.46 -29.47 -0.23
N PRO A 40 -1.51 -30.15 -1.40
CA PRO A 40 -1.82 -29.50 -2.68
C PRO A 40 -3.24 -28.91 -2.80
N ASN A 41 -3.29 -27.77 -3.48
CA ASN A 41 -4.46 -26.91 -3.78
C ASN A 41 -5.61 -27.69 -4.49
N PRO A 42 -6.84 -27.69 -3.95
CA PRO A 42 -8.05 -28.14 -4.66
C PRO A 42 -8.54 -27.17 -5.75
N GLY A 43 -7.96 -25.97 -5.84
CA GLY A 43 -8.47 -24.85 -6.65
C GLY A 43 -8.32 -25.01 -8.17
N ALA A 44 -7.49 -25.94 -8.64
CA ALA A 44 -7.32 -26.18 -10.08
C ALA A 44 -8.55 -26.86 -10.72
N ALA A 45 -9.40 -27.52 -9.93
CA ALA A 45 -10.59 -28.22 -10.43
C ALA A 45 -11.82 -27.29 -10.61
N VAL A 46 -11.80 -26.08 -10.02
CA VAL A 46 -12.95 -25.17 -10.05
C VAL A 46 -12.94 -24.27 -11.29
N THR A 47 -11.76 -24.01 -11.87
CA THR A 47 -11.62 -23.16 -13.06
C THR A 47 -12.22 -23.80 -14.31
N ASP A 48 -12.14 -25.13 -14.45
CA ASP A 48 -12.74 -25.85 -15.59
C ASP A 48 -14.27 -25.98 -15.49
N ALA A 49 -14.83 -25.92 -14.27
CA ALA A 49 -16.26 -26.15 -14.05
C ALA A 49 -17.14 -24.92 -14.34
N LEU A 50 -16.56 -23.72 -14.44
CA LEU A 50 -17.31 -22.46 -14.57
C LEU A 50 -17.47 -21.93 -15.99
N GLY A 51 -16.96 -22.62 -17.02
CA GLY A 51 -17.24 -22.28 -18.42
C GLY A 51 -17.02 -20.81 -18.77
N MET A 52 -15.99 -20.17 -18.19
CA MET A 52 -15.63 -18.79 -18.52
C MET A 52 -15.04 -18.79 -19.93
N SER A 53 -15.87 -18.46 -20.91
CA SER A 53 -15.46 -18.11 -22.27
C SER A 53 -14.43 -16.97 -22.23
N ASP A 54 -13.60 -16.90 -23.29
CA ASP A 54 -12.57 -15.89 -23.58
C ASP A 54 -12.79 -14.48 -22.99
N PRO A 55 -11.70 -13.73 -22.65
CA PRO A 55 -11.79 -12.45 -21.96
C PRO A 55 -12.68 -11.47 -22.73
N VAL A 56 -13.64 -10.88 -22.00
CA VAL A 56 -14.47 -9.78 -22.50
C VAL A 56 -13.55 -8.63 -22.87
N THR A 57 -13.33 -8.42 -24.17
CA THR A 57 -12.55 -7.29 -24.69
C THR A 57 -13.27 -6.00 -24.33
N GLY A 58 -12.67 -5.15 -23.48
CA GLY A 58 -13.22 -3.82 -23.14
C GLY A 58 -13.16 -3.44 -21.65
N LEU A 59 -12.93 -4.40 -20.75
CA LEU A 59 -12.84 -4.13 -19.32
C LEU A 59 -11.54 -3.38 -18.99
N ARG A 60 -11.65 -2.22 -18.33
CA ARG A 60 -10.48 -1.41 -17.93
C ARG A 60 -10.49 -1.10 -16.44
N TYR A 61 -9.30 -0.85 -15.90
CA TYR A 61 -9.07 -0.44 -14.51
C TYR A 61 -8.68 1.03 -14.41
N HIS A 62 -9.44 1.82 -13.67
CA HIS A 62 -9.02 3.13 -13.18
C HIS A 62 -8.05 2.93 -12.02
N VAL A 63 -6.82 3.40 -12.14
CA VAL A 63 -5.81 3.27 -11.08
C VAL A 63 -5.92 4.46 -10.13
N ALA A 64 -6.29 4.21 -8.88
CA ALA A 64 -6.37 5.23 -7.84
C ALA A 64 -5.29 5.01 -6.77
N VAL A 65 -4.50 6.04 -6.46
CA VAL A 65 -3.48 5.98 -5.39
C VAL A 65 -3.72 7.09 -4.38
N THR A 66 -3.74 6.74 -3.08
CA THR A 66 -3.78 7.74 -2.02
C THR A 66 -2.39 8.25 -1.70
N ALA A 67 -2.25 9.57 -1.53
CA ALA A 67 -0.94 10.18 -1.33
C ALA A 67 -0.99 11.37 -0.37
N THR A 68 0.15 11.62 0.27
CA THR A 68 0.44 12.87 0.98
C THR A 68 1.35 13.76 0.14
N ASP A 69 1.54 15.00 0.61
CA ASP A 69 2.53 15.95 0.09
C ASP A 69 3.95 15.70 0.64
N ALA A 70 4.15 14.65 1.44
CA ALA A 70 5.45 14.32 2.00
C ALA A 70 6.41 13.80 0.91
N PRO A 71 7.72 14.15 0.96
CA PRO A 71 8.71 13.64 0.01
C PRO A 71 8.69 12.11 -0.13
N TYR A 72 8.51 11.41 0.99
CA TYR A 72 8.33 9.96 1.04
C TYR A 72 7.21 9.46 0.11
N SER A 73 6.03 10.09 0.16
CA SER A 73 4.88 9.69 -0.66
C SER A 73 5.09 10.11 -2.12
N GLN A 74 5.66 11.29 -2.35
CA GLN A 74 5.91 11.82 -3.69
C GLN A 74 6.81 10.90 -4.52
N TRP A 75 7.97 10.48 -4.00
CA TRP A 75 8.87 9.62 -4.80
C TRP A 75 8.26 8.24 -5.07
N GLN A 76 7.48 7.69 -4.13
CA GLN A 76 6.76 6.42 -4.32
C GLN A 76 5.71 6.55 -5.43
N CYS A 77 4.92 7.63 -5.43
CA CYS A 77 3.92 7.90 -6.47
C CYS A 77 4.56 8.01 -7.85
N ARG A 78 5.72 8.65 -7.97
CA ARG A 78 6.41 8.80 -9.26
C ARG A 78 6.93 7.48 -9.81
N ILE A 79 7.49 6.60 -8.96
CA ILE A 79 7.89 5.25 -9.38
C ILE A 79 6.66 4.45 -9.84
N MET A 80 5.58 4.49 -9.06
CA MET A 80 4.34 3.81 -9.43
C MET A 80 3.79 4.34 -10.76
N TYR A 81 3.72 5.66 -10.93
CA TYR A 81 3.19 6.30 -12.13
C TYR A 81 4.05 5.99 -13.38
N TYR A 82 5.38 5.90 -13.22
CA TYR A 82 6.27 5.44 -14.28
C TYR A 82 5.89 4.03 -14.77
N TRP A 83 5.72 3.09 -13.85
CA TRP A 83 5.35 1.71 -14.18
C TRP A 83 3.92 1.60 -14.70
N TYR A 84 2.97 2.35 -14.14
CA TYR A 84 1.61 2.45 -14.65
C TYR A 84 1.60 2.85 -16.13
N LYS A 85 2.31 3.92 -16.52
CA LYS A 85 2.37 4.34 -17.94
C LYS A 85 2.94 3.24 -18.81
N LYS A 86 4.03 2.61 -18.37
CA LYS A 86 4.67 1.53 -19.14
C LYS A 86 3.73 0.34 -19.34
N VAL A 87 2.99 -0.06 -18.31
CA VAL A 87 2.02 -1.16 -18.38
C VAL A 87 0.80 -0.77 -19.22
N ARG A 88 0.28 0.46 -19.06
CA ARG A 88 -0.83 0.99 -19.85
C ARG A 88 -0.55 1.00 -21.35
N ASP A 89 0.68 1.32 -21.73
CA ASP A 89 1.07 1.42 -23.14
C ASP A 89 1.42 0.03 -23.75
N MET A 90 1.34 -1.07 -22.99
CA MET A 90 1.53 -2.42 -23.51
C MET A 90 0.32 -2.90 -24.35
N PRO A 91 0.54 -3.67 -25.44
CA PRO A 91 -0.55 -4.29 -26.18
C PRO A 91 -1.39 -5.21 -25.28
N GLY A 92 -2.71 -5.04 -25.32
CA GLY A 92 -3.63 -5.84 -24.50
C GLY A 92 -3.68 -5.43 -23.02
N SER A 93 -3.17 -4.25 -22.67
CA SER A 93 -3.29 -3.73 -21.31
C SER A 93 -4.71 -3.32 -20.95
N ASP A 94 -5.17 -3.76 -19.79
CA ASP A 94 -6.45 -3.37 -19.19
C ASP A 94 -6.34 -2.10 -18.33
N MET A 95 -5.20 -1.42 -18.31
CA MET A 95 -5.05 -0.17 -17.56
C MET A 95 -5.77 0.98 -18.26
N GLY A 96 -6.73 1.59 -17.58
CA GLY A 96 -7.41 2.82 -17.97
C GLY A 96 -6.70 4.06 -17.43
N ASN A 97 -7.49 5.02 -16.93
CA ASN A 97 -7.00 6.27 -16.35
C ASN A 97 -6.30 6.06 -15.00
N PHE A 98 -5.64 7.11 -14.52
CA PHE A 98 -4.94 7.15 -13.24
C PHE A 98 -5.29 8.42 -12.49
N THR A 99 -5.60 8.30 -11.20
CA THR A 99 -5.80 9.43 -10.29
C THR A 99 -4.94 9.26 -9.04
N ARG A 100 -4.14 10.28 -8.75
CA ARG A 100 -3.53 10.47 -7.42
C ARG A 100 -4.50 11.26 -6.54
N ILE A 101 -4.99 10.67 -5.47
CA ILE A 101 -5.85 11.33 -4.50
C ILE A 101 -4.96 11.92 -3.40
N LEU A 102 -4.72 13.23 -3.48
CA LEU A 102 -3.81 13.97 -2.59
C LEU A 102 -4.59 14.51 -1.39
N HIS A 103 -4.43 13.86 -0.25
CA HIS A 103 -5.18 14.14 0.98
C HIS A 103 -4.42 15.04 1.96
N SER A 104 -3.63 15.98 1.43
CA SER A 104 -2.94 17.03 2.19
C SER A 104 -3.74 18.34 2.27
N GLY A 105 -4.87 18.44 1.57
CA GLY A 105 -5.65 19.69 1.42
C GLY A 105 -4.95 20.77 0.59
N ARG A 106 -3.80 20.47 -0.03
CA ARG A 106 -3.00 21.46 -0.77
C ARG A 106 -2.41 20.84 -2.03
N THR A 107 -2.36 21.64 -3.09
CA THR A 107 -1.71 21.27 -4.35
C THR A 107 -0.20 21.08 -4.17
N ASP A 108 0.40 20.19 -4.96
CA ASP A 108 1.85 20.07 -5.07
C ASP A 108 2.31 20.01 -6.54
N HIS A 109 3.63 20.03 -6.73
CA HIS A 109 4.23 20.08 -8.07
C HIS A 109 4.00 18.82 -8.91
N LEU A 110 3.62 17.67 -8.31
CA LEU A 110 3.37 16.45 -9.08
C LEU A 110 2.07 16.53 -9.88
N MET A 111 1.22 17.52 -9.61
CA MET A 111 0.04 17.81 -10.45
C MET A 111 0.43 18.20 -11.89
N GLU A 112 1.66 18.66 -12.11
CA GLU A 112 2.23 18.89 -13.45
C GLU A 112 2.56 17.58 -14.18
N GLU A 113 2.75 16.48 -13.45
CA GLU A 113 3.22 15.19 -13.97
C GLU A 113 2.12 14.13 -14.06
N MET A 114 1.18 14.12 -13.11
CA MET A 114 0.13 13.11 -13.00
C MET A 114 -1.19 13.74 -12.56
N HIS A 115 -2.29 13.25 -13.14
CA HIS A 115 -3.63 13.68 -12.76
C HIS A 115 -3.83 13.46 -11.25
N THR A 116 -4.19 14.54 -10.56
CA THR A 116 -4.27 14.58 -9.10
C THR A 116 -5.58 15.23 -8.69
N PHE A 117 -6.31 14.56 -7.82
CA PHE A 117 -7.51 15.07 -7.17
C PHE A 117 -7.17 15.46 -5.73
N VAL A 118 -7.24 16.74 -5.39
CA VAL A 118 -6.90 17.24 -4.05
C VAL A 118 -8.14 17.16 -3.17
N VAL A 119 -7.97 16.58 -1.99
CA VAL A 119 -9.03 16.40 -1.00
C VAL A 119 -8.56 16.90 0.36
N ASP A 120 -9.52 17.31 1.20
CA ASP A 120 -9.22 17.79 2.53
C ASP A 120 -8.81 16.62 3.44
N PRO A 121 -7.81 16.81 4.32
CA PRO A 121 -7.56 15.87 5.37
C PRO A 121 -8.75 15.80 6.33
N LEU A 122 -8.75 14.78 7.19
CA LEU A 122 -9.69 14.72 8.30
C LEU A 122 -9.54 15.95 9.21
N PRO A 123 -10.65 16.47 9.78
CA PRO A 123 -10.58 17.54 10.76
C PRO A 123 -9.64 17.21 11.92
N ASP A 124 -8.92 18.23 12.38
CA ASP A 124 -7.91 18.10 13.43
C ASP A 124 -8.43 17.32 14.65
N GLY A 125 -7.66 16.33 15.06
CA GLY A 125 -7.94 15.50 16.24
C GLY A 125 -8.83 14.28 15.99
N LEU A 126 -9.52 14.21 14.84
CA LEU A 126 -10.38 13.06 14.51
C LEU A 126 -9.57 11.81 14.15
N ASP A 127 -8.40 11.98 13.54
CA ASP A 127 -7.49 10.89 13.23
C ASP A 127 -6.77 10.33 14.47
N ARG A 128 -6.81 11.05 15.60
CA ARG A 128 -6.13 10.71 16.87
C ARG A 128 -4.63 10.36 16.67
N GLY A 129 -3.97 11.02 15.71
CA GLY A 129 -2.58 10.76 15.34
C GLY A 129 -2.37 9.52 14.46
N TYR A 130 -3.45 8.87 14.00
CA TYR A 130 -3.42 7.76 13.06
C TYR A 130 -3.75 8.27 11.65
N ILE A 131 -2.73 8.84 11.01
CA ILE A 131 -2.81 9.50 9.69
C ILE A 131 -3.41 8.64 8.57
N VAL A 132 -3.41 7.32 8.74
CA VAL A 132 -3.95 6.35 7.77
C VAL A 132 -5.47 6.52 7.58
N LEU A 133 -6.20 7.05 8.57
CA LEU A 133 -7.64 7.34 8.45
C LEU A 133 -7.98 8.37 7.38
N ASN A 134 -7.01 9.17 6.92
CA ASN A 134 -7.22 10.10 5.82
C ASN A 134 -7.49 9.37 4.49
N ARG A 135 -7.14 8.08 4.36
CA ARG A 135 -7.33 7.30 3.13
C ARG A 135 -8.80 7.01 2.81
N PRO A 136 -9.60 6.38 3.70
CA PRO A 136 -11.02 6.19 3.43
C PRO A 136 -11.74 7.53 3.24
N TRP A 137 -11.34 8.57 3.98
CA TRP A 137 -11.87 9.92 3.80
C TRP A 137 -11.55 10.52 2.43
N ALA A 138 -10.34 10.29 1.92
CA ALA A 138 -9.94 10.72 0.60
C ALA A 138 -10.77 10.05 -0.50
N PHE A 139 -11.06 8.75 -0.34
CA PHE A 139 -11.92 8.02 -1.27
C PHE A 139 -13.35 8.53 -1.27
N VAL A 140 -13.93 8.82 -0.10
CA VAL A 140 -15.28 9.40 -0.03
C VAL A 140 -15.36 10.69 -0.84
N GLN A 141 -14.46 11.64 -0.58
CA GLN A 141 -14.44 12.93 -1.29
C GLN A 141 -14.19 12.77 -2.80
N TRP A 142 -13.28 11.88 -3.18
CA TRP A 142 -12.97 11.63 -4.59
C TRP A 142 -14.17 11.02 -5.32
N LEU A 143 -14.78 9.97 -4.76
CA LEU A 143 -15.90 9.26 -5.38
C LEU A 143 -17.18 10.10 -5.46
N GLU A 144 -17.37 11.06 -4.56
CA GLU A 144 -18.49 12.02 -4.65
C GLU A 144 -18.40 12.96 -5.87
N SER A 145 -17.20 13.13 -6.43
CA SER A 145 -16.93 14.11 -7.50
C SER A 145 -16.41 13.50 -8.81
N ALA A 146 -15.77 12.34 -8.74
CA ALA A 146 -15.09 11.74 -9.88
C ALA A 146 -16.10 11.17 -10.89
N THR A 147 -15.81 11.35 -12.17
CA THR A 147 -16.43 10.57 -13.25
C THR A 147 -15.47 9.46 -13.63
N ILE A 148 -15.85 8.22 -13.35
CA ILE A 148 -15.03 7.03 -13.62
C ILE A 148 -15.65 6.31 -14.82
N GLU A 149 -14.96 6.35 -15.96
CA GLU A 149 -15.42 5.69 -17.19
C GLU A 149 -15.11 4.19 -17.19
N GLU A 150 -14.11 3.79 -16.42
CA GLU A 150 -13.67 2.41 -16.30
C GLU A 150 -14.62 1.56 -15.43
N GLU A 151 -14.69 0.27 -15.75
CA GLU A 151 -15.58 -0.67 -15.04
C GLU A 151 -15.05 -1.05 -13.65
N TYR A 152 -13.75 -0.92 -13.42
CA TYR A 152 -13.11 -1.31 -12.16
C TYR A 152 -12.17 -0.22 -11.66
N ILE A 153 -12.04 -0.09 -10.35
CA ILE A 153 -11.01 0.74 -9.71
C ILE A 153 -9.94 -0.19 -9.15
N LEU A 154 -8.68 0.03 -9.51
CA LEU A 154 -7.49 -0.55 -8.87
C LEU A 154 -6.95 0.45 -7.84
N MET A 155 -7.14 0.20 -6.55
CA MET A 155 -6.55 0.98 -5.47
C MET A 155 -5.13 0.53 -5.20
N ALA A 156 -4.16 1.41 -5.38
CA ALA A 156 -2.76 1.15 -5.07
C ALA A 156 -2.36 1.71 -3.70
N GLU A 157 -1.93 0.80 -2.82
CA GLU A 157 -1.46 0.98 -1.44
C GLU A 157 -2.38 1.77 -0.47
N PRO A 158 -3.06 1.08 0.50
CA PRO A 158 -3.25 -0.36 0.63
C PRO A 158 -4.64 -0.82 0.13
N ASP A 159 -4.55 -1.61 -0.95
CA ASP A 159 -5.04 -2.98 -1.07
C ASP A 159 -6.52 -3.29 -1.37
N HIS A 160 -7.19 -2.53 -2.25
CA HIS A 160 -8.55 -2.86 -2.71
C HIS A 160 -8.77 -2.71 -4.24
N ILE A 161 -9.57 -3.57 -4.88
CA ILE A 161 -10.01 -3.41 -6.27
C ILE A 161 -11.53 -3.51 -6.31
N PHE A 162 -12.27 -2.40 -6.47
CA PHE A 162 -13.75 -2.48 -6.48
C PHE A 162 -14.41 -1.39 -7.32
N SER A 163 -15.39 -1.80 -8.14
CA SER A 163 -16.52 -0.96 -8.57
C SER A 163 -17.52 -0.71 -7.44
N ILE A 164 -17.48 -1.53 -6.38
CA ILE A 164 -18.34 -1.43 -5.18
C ILE A 164 -17.80 -0.39 -4.18
N LEU A 165 -16.64 0.23 -4.44
CA LEU A 165 -15.99 1.14 -3.48
C LEU A 165 -16.89 2.32 -3.11
N GLU A 166 -17.67 2.85 -4.04
CA GLU A 166 -18.67 3.90 -3.80
C GLU A 166 -19.67 3.51 -2.72
N GLU A 167 -20.13 2.25 -2.71
CA GLU A 167 -21.12 1.77 -1.76
C GLU A 167 -20.52 1.56 -0.36
N ILE A 168 -19.30 1.02 -0.30
CA ILE A 168 -18.68 0.64 0.98
C ILE A 168 -17.85 1.75 1.62
N ALA A 169 -17.37 2.75 0.87
CA ALA A 169 -16.44 3.76 1.38
C ALA A 169 -17.00 4.53 2.61
N PRO A 170 -18.27 4.97 2.63
CA PRO A 170 -18.85 5.60 3.82
C PRO A 170 -18.89 4.66 5.03
N THR A 171 -19.24 3.38 4.82
CA THR A 171 -19.28 2.38 5.89
C THR A 171 -17.87 2.04 6.38
N TRP A 172 -16.92 1.88 5.48
CA TRP A 172 -15.50 1.64 5.79
C TRP A 172 -14.93 2.77 6.64
N MET A 173 -15.17 4.02 6.24
CA MET A 173 -14.79 5.20 7.00
C MET A 173 -15.39 5.18 8.41
N ASN A 174 -16.71 5.02 8.52
CA ASN A 174 -17.41 5.02 9.80
C ASN A 174 -17.00 3.88 10.73
N VAL A 175 -16.80 2.67 10.19
CA VAL A 175 -16.32 1.52 10.96
C VAL A 175 -14.90 1.77 11.47
N SER A 176 -14.01 2.28 10.61
CA SER A 176 -12.62 2.57 10.99
C SER A 176 -12.54 3.62 12.09
N LEU A 177 -13.36 4.68 12.03
CA LEU A 177 -13.45 5.66 13.10
C LEU A 177 -13.94 5.05 14.42
N ARG A 178 -15.02 4.25 14.39
CA ARG A 178 -15.55 3.59 15.59
C ARG A 178 -14.56 2.61 16.21
N MET A 179 -13.85 1.84 15.38
CA MET A 179 -12.76 0.97 15.83
C MET A 179 -11.62 1.79 16.43
N LYS A 180 -11.31 2.97 15.87
CA LYS A 180 -10.27 3.83 16.43
C LYS A 180 -10.70 4.46 17.77
N GLU A 181 -11.98 4.73 17.97
CA GLU A 181 -12.55 5.27 19.21
C GLU A 181 -12.57 4.24 20.34
N ASP A 182 -12.84 2.98 20.00
CA ASP A 182 -12.93 1.88 20.96
C ASP A 182 -11.54 1.39 21.44
N PRO A 183 -11.25 1.42 22.75
CA PRO A 183 -9.93 1.05 23.28
C PRO A 183 -9.51 -0.41 23.04
N GLU A 184 -10.46 -1.33 22.95
CA GLU A 184 -10.15 -2.76 22.77
C GLU A 184 -9.70 -3.03 21.33
N THR A 185 -10.45 -2.51 20.36
CA THR A 185 -10.15 -2.65 18.94
C THR A 185 -8.92 -1.82 18.53
N ASP A 186 -8.73 -0.59 19.03
CA ASP A 186 -7.51 0.18 18.78
C ASP A 186 -6.26 -0.56 19.29
N LYS A 187 -6.35 -1.13 20.50
CA LYS A 187 -5.26 -1.94 21.07
C LYS A 187 -5.01 -3.23 20.29
N ALA A 188 -6.07 -3.89 19.82
CA ALA A 188 -5.98 -5.18 19.15
C ALA A 188 -5.40 -5.06 17.72
N PHE A 189 -5.88 -4.08 16.95
CA PHE A 189 -5.56 -3.96 15.53
C PHE A 189 -4.50 -2.89 15.22
N GLY A 190 -4.37 -1.86 16.07
CA GLY A 190 -3.32 -0.86 15.96
C GLY A 190 -3.16 -0.29 14.54
N TRP A 191 -1.98 -0.48 13.94
CA TRP A 191 -1.63 0.16 12.67
C TRP A 191 -2.33 -0.44 11.44
N VAL A 192 -2.92 -1.63 11.54
CA VAL A 192 -3.71 -2.29 10.47
C VAL A 192 -5.22 -2.14 10.66
N LEU A 193 -5.65 -1.35 11.64
CA LEU A 193 -7.05 -1.21 12.02
C LEU A 193 -7.97 -0.83 10.86
N GLU A 194 -7.52 0.10 10.01
CA GLU A 194 -8.31 0.56 8.87
C GLU A 194 -8.50 -0.54 7.80
N MET A 195 -7.54 -1.48 7.65
CA MET A 195 -7.68 -2.65 6.76
C MET A 195 -8.74 -3.61 7.28
N TYR A 196 -8.83 -3.81 8.59
CA TYR A 196 -9.92 -4.59 9.20
C TYR A 196 -11.26 -3.86 9.12
N GLY A 197 -11.25 -2.52 9.20
CA GLY A 197 -12.43 -1.70 8.95
C GLY A 197 -13.01 -1.93 7.56
N TYR A 198 -12.16 -2.08 6.55
CA TYR A 198 -12.59 -2.47 5.20
C TYR A 198 -13.22 -3.86 5.18
N ALA A 199 -12.59 -4.85 5.82
CA ALA A 199 -13.10 -6.23 5.82
C ALA A 199 -14.50 -6.30 6.44
N VAL A 200 -14.70 -5.56 7.54
CA VAL A 200 -16.01 -5.43 8.20
C VAL A 200 -17.02 -4.72 7.30
N ALA A 201 -16.66 -3.58 6.70
CA ALA A 201 -17.54 -2.86 5.79
C ALA A 201 -17.96 -3.73 4.60
N SER A 202 -17.01 -4.44 4.00
CA SER A 202 -17.26 -5.38 2.91
C SER A 202 -18.23 -6.50 3.32
N ALA A 203 -18.07 -7.06 4.53
CA ALA A 203 -18.97 -8.07 5.05
C ALA A 203 -20.39 -7.51 5.29
N LEU A 204 -20.51 -6.29 5.82
CA LEU A 204 -21.79 -5.61 6.04
C LEU A 204 -22.55 -5.38 4.72
N HIS A 205 -21.83 -5.10 3.64
CA HIS A 205 -22.37 -4.90 2.29
C HIS A 205 -22.44 -6.19 1.45
N LYS A 206 -22.12 -7.36 2.03
CA LYS A 206 -22.14 -8.67 1.34
C LYS A 206 -21.26 -8.72 0.09
N VAL A 207 -20.17 -7.96 0.08
CA VAL A 207 -19.16 -7.99 -0.99
C VAL A 207 -18.55 -9.40 -1.05
N LYS A 208 -18.42 -9.94 -2.26
CA LYS A 208 -17.77 -11.23 -2.51
C LYS A 208 -16.40 -11.00 -3.12
N HIS A 209 -15.38 -11.66 -2.58
CA HIS A 209 -14.01 -11.56 -3.05
C HIS A 209 -13.59 -12.82 -3.81
N ILE A 210 -12.81 -12.62 -4.88
CA ILE A 210 -12.09 -13.69 -5.57
C ILE A 210 -10.62 -13.56 -5.19
N LEU A 211 -10.05 -14.59 -4.56
CA LEU A 211 -8.64 -14.60 -4.22
C LEU A 211 -7.78 -14.89 -5.45
N ARG A 212 -6.94 -13.92 -5.83
CA ARG A 212 -5.89 -14.07 -6.85
C ARG A 212 -4.53 -14.13 -6.17
N LYS A 213 -4.03 -15.35 -5.93
CA LYS A 213 -2.74 -15.58 -5.25
C LYS A 213 -1.53 -15.13 -6.09
N ASP A 214 -1.72 -15.02 -7.39
CA ASP A 214 -0.75 -14.56 -8.38
C ASP A 214 -0.80 -13.03 -8.57
N PHE A 215 -1.51 -12.28 -7.73
CA PHE A 215 -1.68 -10.86 -7.97
C PHE A 215 -0.47 -10.01 -7.58
N MET A 216 0.11 -10.27 -6.40
CA MET A 216 1.09 -9.40 -5.77
C MET A 216 2.16 -10.20 -5.03
N LEU A 217 3.42 -9.77 -5.18
CA LEU A 217 4.59 -10.25 -4.43
C LEU A 217 4.94 -9.28 -3.32
N GLN A 218 5.49 -9.82 -2.23
CA GLN A 218 5.98 -9.09 -1.07
C GLN A 218 7.42 -9.51 -0.75
N PRO A 219 8.43 -9.03 -1.50
CA PRO A 219 9.82 -9.24 -1.15
C PRO A 219 10.12 -8.66 0.25
N PRO A 220 10.98 -9.32 1.06
CA PRO A 220 11.80 -10.48 0.73
C PRO A 220 11.12 -11.85 0.94
N TRP A 221 9.82 -11.91 1.23
CA TRP A 221 9.14 -13.13 1.64
C TRP A 221 8.75 -14.02 0.46
N ASP A 222 8.23 -13.41 -0.61
CA ASP A 222 8.02 -14.13 -1.86
C ASP A 222 9.34 -14.18 -2.62
N LEU A 223 9.86 -15.38 -2.88
CA LEU A 223 11.24 -15.54 -3.37
C LEU A 223 11.37 -15.39 -4.89
N GLU A 224 10.35 -15.84 -5.62
CA GLU A 224 10.33 -15.89 -7.08
C GLU A 224 9.36 -14.85 -7.65
N VAL A 225 9.65 -14.34 -8.84
CA VAL A 225 8.75 -13.36 -9.49
C VAL A 225 7.53 -14.06 -10.09
N GLY A 226 7.73 -15.24 -10.69
CA GLY A 226 6.66 -16.05 -11.25
C GLY A 226 5.77 -15.28 -12.25
N LYS A 227 4.45 -15.41 -12.10
CA LYS A 227 3.43 -14.77 -12.94
C LYS A 227 2.83 -13.52 -12.29
N SER A 228 3.47 -12.99 -11.25
CA SER A 228 2.86 -11.94 -10.45
C SER A 228 2.83 -10.59 -11.15
N PHE A 229 1.75 -9.83 -10.93
CA PHE A 229 1.51 -8.56 -11.61
C PHE A 229 2.13 -7.37 -10.87
N ILE A 230 2.17 -7.42 -9.54
CA ILE A 230 2.60 -6.31 -8.68
C ILE A 230 3.76 -6.76 -7.78
N ILE A 231 4.76 -5.89 -7.62
CA ILE A 231 5.76 -6.00 -6.56
C ILE A 231 5.47 -4.95 -5.49
N HIS A 232 5.05 -5.42 -4.32
CA HIS A 232 4.77 -4.59 -3.15
C HIS A 232 5.99 -4.56 -2.23
N TYR A 233 6.71 -3.45 -2.23
CA TYR A 233 7.95 -3.28 -1.48
C TYR A 233 7.71 -2.73 -0.07
N THR A 234 6.84 -3.39 0.68
CA THR A 234 6.46 -2.96 2.04
C THR A 234 7.55 -3.23 3.08
N TYR A 235 8.31 -4.33 2.92
CA TYR A 235 9.32 -4.75 3.88
C TYR A 235 10.72 -4.23 3.51
N GLY A 236 11.53 -3.98 4.54
CA GLY A 236 12.96 -3.79 4.37
C GLY A 236 13.61 -5.10 3.91
N CYS A 237 14.44 -5.00 2.88
CA CYS A 237 15.25 -6.09 2.35
C CYS A 237 16.68 -5.90 2.88
N ASP A 238 17.02 -6.58 3.97
CA ASP A 238 18.32 -6.48 4.64
C ASP A 238 19.09 -7.80 4.50
N TYR A 239 20.28 -7.76 3.88
CA TYR A 239 21.07 -8.96 3.59
C TYR A 239 22.54 -8.79 3.95
N SER A 240 23.19 -9.90 4.33
CA SER A 240 24.65 -9.98 4.35
C SER A 240 25.21 -10.00 2.93
N MET A 241 26.50 -9.72 2.75
CA MET A 241 27.16 -9.82 1.44
C MET A 241 27.22 -11.25 0.87
N LYS A 242 26.85 -12.26 1.67
CA LYS A 242 26.70 -13.65 1.25
C LYS A 242 25.28 -14.00 0.78
N GLY A 243 24.35 -13.04 0.79
CA GLY A 243 22.96 -13.25 0.38
C GLY A 243 22.04 -13.79 1.48
N GLU A 244 22.43 -13.70 2.75
CA GLU A 244 21.64 -14.19 3.88
C GLU A 244 20.78 -13.05 4.47
N LEU A 245 19.47 -13.27 4.63
CA LEU A 245 18.54 -12.29 5.18
C LEU A 245 18.88 -11.98 6.66
N THR A 246 19.04 -10.71 7.02
CA THR A 246 19.40 -10.28 8.38
C THR A 246 18.18 -9.77 9.14
N TYR A 247 17.44 -10.69 9.76
CA TYR A 247 16.22 -10.37 10.51
C TYR A 247 16.42 -9.33 11.62
N GLY A 248 15.61 -8.27 11.58
CA GLY A 248 15.56 -7.24 12.62
C GLY A 248 16.84 -6.42 12.76
N LYS A 249 17.75 -6.47 11.78
CA LYS A 249 19.03 -5.75 11.77
C LYS A 249 19.25 -5.13 10.40
N ILE A 250 19.95 -3.99 10.40
CA ILE A 250 20.41 -3.37 9.15
C ILE A 250 21.45 -4.31 8.53
N GLY A 251 21.17 -4.75 7.30
CA GLY A 251 22.06 -5.61 6.52
C GLY A 251 23.27 -4.86 5.97
N GLU A 252 24.27 -5.60 5.52
CA GLU A 252 25.42 -5.02 4.79
C GLU A 252 24.97 -4.48 3.43
N TRP A 253 24.05 -5.18 2.77
CA TRP A 253 23.25 -4.68 1.68
C TRP A 253 21.82 -4.45 2.16
N ARG A 254 21.21 -3.33 1.75
CA ARG A 254 19.87 -2.96 2.17
C ARG A 254 19.10 -2.23 1.08
N PHE A 255 17.83 -2.59 0.92
CA PHE A 255 16.80 -1.73 0.36
C PHE A 255 15.62 -1.64 1.32
N ASP A 256 15.38 -0.46 1.91
CA ASP A 256 14.15 -0.19 2.67
C ASP A 256 13.67 1.21 2.32
N LYS A 257 12.40 1.32 1.88
CA LYS A 257 11.80 2.61 1.57
C LYS A 257 11.84 3.60 2.74
N ARG A 258 11.83 3.10 3.98
CA ARG A 258 11.91 3.91 5.21
C ARG A 258 13.29 4.53 5.45
N SER A 259 14.30 4.14 4.68
CA SER A 259 15.58 4.86 4.65
C SER A 259 15.51 6.17 3.84
N TYR A 260 14.39 6.41 3.13
CA TYR A 260 14.19 7.52 2.19
C TYR A 260 12.95 8.34 2.57
N LEU A 261 12.81 8.70 3.85
CA LEU A 261 11.66 9.48 4.33
C LEU A 261 11.72 10.96 3.92
N SER A 262 12.92 11.53 3.87
CA SER A 262 13.15 12.95 3.60
C SER A 262 13.34 13.27 2.11
N GLY A 263 13.31 12.27 1.24
CA GLY A 263 13.57 12.43 -0.19
C GLY A 263 13.68 11.08 -0.90
N PRO A 264 13.81 11.09 -2.23
CA PRO A 264 13.91 9.88 -3.04
C PRO A 264 15.18 9.06 -2.75
N PRO A 265 15.18 7.74 -3.02
CA PRO A 265 16.42 6.99 -3.11
C PRO A 265 17.33 7.52 -4.22
N PRO A 266 18.67 7.43 -4.07
CA PRO A 266 19.59 7.83 -5.14
C PRO A 266 19.40 6.92 -6.36
N ARG A 267 19.75 7.46 -7.54
CA ARG A 267 19.87 6.65 -8.76
C ARG A 267 20.94 5.57 -8.60
N ASN A 268 20.78 4.49 -9.37
CA ASN A 268 21.77 3.42 -9.49
C ASN A 268 22.10 2.77 -8.14
N LEU A 269 21.05 2.35 -7.43
CA LEU A 269 21.16 1.51 -6.25
C LEU A 269 21.96 0.24 -6.59
N SER A 270 22.82 -0.18 -5.67
CA SER A 270 23.54 -1.44 -5.83
C SER A 270 22.57 -2.60 -5.93
N LEU A 271 22.79 -3.49 -6.89
CA LEU A 271 22.07 -4.76 -6.92
C LEU A 271 22.41 -5.58 -5.67
N PRO A 272 21.46 -6.39 -5.17
CA PRO A 272 21.74 -7.26 -4.04
C PRO A 272 22.83 -8.29 -4.35
N PRO A 273 23.53 -8.80 -3.32
CA PRO A 273 24.57 -9.81 -3.49
C PRO A 273 24.03 -11.12 -4.08
N PRO A 274 24.89 -11.98 -4.66
CA PRO A 274 24.50 -13.32 -5.07
C PRO A 274 23.84 -14.10 -3.93
N GLY A 275 22.81 -14.88 -4.24
CA GLY A 275 22.04 -15.66 -3.26
C GLY A 275 20.79 -14.96 -2.71
N VAL A 276 20.62 -13.67 -2.98
CA VAL A 276 19.38 -12.94 -2.65
C VAL A 276 18.24 -13.36 -3.59
N PRO A 277 16.98 -13.44 -3.11
CA PRO A 277 15.85 -13.90 -3.93
C PRO A 277 15.62 -13.07 -5.20
N GLU A 278 15.09 -13.73 -6.23
CA GLU A 278 14.81 -13.14 -7.54
C GLU A 278 13.90 -11.92 -7.42
N SER A 279 12.87 -12.01 -6.58
CA SER A 279 11.90 -10.94 -6.36
C SER A 279 12.53 -9.64 -5.82
N VAL A 280 13.54 -9.75 -4.94
CA VAL A 280 14.29 -8.61 -4.39
C VAL A 280 15.21 -8.03 -5.46
N VAL A 281 15.87 -8.88 -6.24
CA VAL A 281 16.69 -8.45 -7.39
C VAL A 281 15.83 -7.68 -8.38
N GLN A 282 14.64 -8.21 -8.71
CA GLN A 282 13.70 -7.60 -9.64
C GLN A 282 13.17 -6.26 -9.12
N LEU A 283 12.80 -6.19 -7.84
CA LEU A 283 12.42 -4.94 -7.18
C LEU A 283 13.48 -3.85 -7.39
N VAL A 284 14.75 -4.13 -7.08
CA VAL A 284 15.83 -3.15 -7.17
C VAL A 284 16.09 -2.75 -8.62
N LYS A 285 16.03 -3.70 -9.57
CA LYS A 285 16.11 -3.39 -11.01
C LYS A 285 14.98 -2.45 -11.44
N MET A 286 13.75 -2.69 -10.98
CA MET A 286 12.61 -1.86 -11.33
C MET A 286 12.71 -0.45 -10.74
N VAL A 287 13.20 -0.33 -9.50
CA VAL A 287 13.49 0.98 -8.88
C VAL A 287 14.59 1.69 -9.67
N ASN A 288 15.69 1.01 -10.00
CA ASN A 288 16.77 1.60 -10.79
C ASN A 288 16.31 2.07 -12.17
N GLU A 289 15.47 1.28 -12.86
CA GLU A 289 14.93 1.68 -14.15
C GLU A 289 14.05 2.92 -14.03
N ALA A 290 13.11 2.93 -13.07
CA ALA A 290 12.23 4.08 -12.85
C ALA A 290 13.04 5.33 -12.49
N THR A 291 13.92 5.24 -11.48
CA THR A 291 14.75 6.37 -11.06
C THR A 291 15.65 6.87 -12.18
N ALA A 292 16.16 5.99 -13.06
CA ALA A 292 16.96 6.39 -14.23
C ALA A 292 16.17 7.21 -15.25
N ASN A 293 14.88 6.92 -15.44
CA ASN A 293 14.07 7.51 -16.52
C ASN A 293 13.14 8.64 -16.07
N ILE A 294 12.87 8.78 -14.76
CA ILE A 294 12.05 9.87 -14.24
C ILE A 294 12.87 11.19 -14.26
N PRO A 295 12.43 12.25 -14.95
CA PRO A 295 13.14 13.54 -14.97
C PRO A 295 13.12 14.20 -13.58
N LYS A 296 14.04 15.12 -13.27
CA LYS A 296 14.02 15.88 -12.00
C LYS A 296 13.89 14.96 -10.75
N TRP A 297 14.57 13.81 -10.76
CA TRP A 297 14.45 12.83 -9.66
C TRP A 297 15.04 13.37 -8.35
N GLU A 298 16.25 13.91 -8.40
CA GLU A 298 17.00 14.39 -7.21
C GLU A 298 16.46 15.70 -6.61
N THR A 299 15.56 16.40 -7.31
CA THR A 299 15.12 17.76 -6.95
C THR A 299 13.88 17.80 -6.06
N LEU A 300 13.33 16.65 -5.66
CA LEU A 300 12.17 16.56 -4.77
C LEU A 300 12.38 17.27 -3.40
N ASN A 301 13.63 17.59 -3.04
CA ASN A 301 13.99 18.29 -1.80
C ASN A 301 14.11 19.82 -1.96
N ARG A 302 13.75 20.39 -3.11
CA ARG A 302 13.88 21.84 -3.39
C ARG A 302 12.55 22.43 -3.82
N SER A 303 11.61 22.54 -2.88
CA SER A 303 10.43 23.41 -2.97
C SER A 303 10.29 24.17 -1.67
#